data_AF-A0A5E4NE22-F1
#
_entry.id   AF-A0A5E4NE22-F1
#
_cell.length_a   1.000
_cell.length_b   1.000
_cell.length_c   1.000
_cell.angle_alpha   90.00
_cell.angle_beta   90.00
_cell.angle_gamma   90.00
#
_symmetry.space_group_name_H-M   'P 1'
#
loop_
_entity.id
_entity.type
_entity.pdbx_description
1 polymer ?
#
loop_
_entity_poly.entity_id
_entity_poly.type
_entity_poly.pdbx_seq_one_letter_code
_entity_poly.pdbx_strand_id
1 'polypeptide(L)'
;MELKNLLPTVKYGGGSVMVWGCMSAQGVGNVHFIDGIMNQYIYLNILKTNLAASAEKMGIKDDFIFTQDNDPKHTTKKDYLDRKIRNHNISSKETLKKALEEEWNKITAETTRHLVDSMS
;
A
#
# COMPACT_ATOMS: atom_id res chain seq x y z
N MET A 1 35.49 -10.22 18.27
CA MET A 1 34.60 -11.07 17.46
C MET A 1 34.48 -10.39 16.10
N GLU A 2 35.27 -10.82 15.11
CA GLU A 2 35.29 -10.18 13.79
C GLU A 2 34.30 -10.87 12.85
N LEU A 3 33.28 -10.14 12.40
CA LEU A 3 32.46 -10.51 11.24
C LEU A 3 33.16 -9.96 9.98
N LYS A 4 34.12 -10.71 9.45
CA LYS A 4 34.63 -10.52 8.09
C LYS A 4 33.85 -11.49 7.18
N ASN A 5 33.29 -10.96 6.09
CA ASN A 5 32.62 -11.66 4.97
C ASN A 5 31.08 -11.55 4.86
N LEU A 6 30.46 -10.44 5.24
CA LEU A 6 29.10 -10.15 4.74
C LEU A 6 29.19 -9.45 3.37
N LEU A 7 28.80 -10.17 2.32
CA LEU A 7 28.59 -9.57 0.99
C LEU A 7 27.46 -8.53 1.09
N PRO A 8 27.56 -7.37 0.43
CA PRO A 8 26.45 -6.44 0.38
C PRO A 8 25.27 -7.10 -0.33
N THR A 9 24.19 -7.36 0.42
CA THR A 9 22.95 -7.89 -0.14
C THR A 9 21.92 -6.77 -0.20
N VAL A 10 21.26 -6.61 -1.34
CA VAL A 10 20.23 -5.57 -1.54
C VAL A 10 18.90 -6.00 -0.92
N LYS A 11 18.69 -7.30 -0.68
CA LYS A 11 17.45 -7.86 -0.11
C LYS A 11 17.78 -8.96 0.88
N TYR A 12 17.35 -8.78 2.13
CA TYR A 12 17.44 -9.81 3.16
C TYR A 12 16.30 -10.84 3.00
N GLY A 13 16.58 -12.11 3.29
CA GLY A 13 15.67 -13.25 3.09
C GLY A 13 14.46 -13.34 4.03
N GLY A 14 14.14 -12.28 4.79
CA GLY A 14 13.03 -12.22 5.75
C GLY A 14 11.64 -12.04 5.14
N GLY A 15 11.55 -11.98 3.81
CA GLY A 15 10.29 -11.77 3.08
C GLY A 15 9.89 -10.30 2.97
N SER A 16 8.78 -10.05 2.30
CA SER A 16 8.19 -8.71 2.13
C SER A 16 6.67 -8.78 2.18
N VAL A 17 6.05 -7.65 2.52
CA VAL A 17 4.60 -7.41 2.45
C VAL A 17 4.33 -6.32 1.42
N MET A 18 3.23 -6.46 0.69
CA MET A 18 2.73 -5.44 -0.20
C MET A 18 1.54 -4.77 0.46
N VAL A 19 1.46 -3.45 0.39
CA VAL A 19 0.40 -2.64 1.01
C VAL A 19 -0.15 -1.64 0.01
N TRP A 20 -1.43 -1.38 0.13
CA TRP A 20 -2.08 -0.20 -0.45
C TRP A 20 -2.48 0.73 0.69
N GLY A 21 -2.30 2.03 0.50
CA GLY A 21 -2.76 3.04 1.43
C GLY A 21 -2.96 4.35 0.70
N CYS A 22 -3.79 5.23 1.26
CA CYS A 22 -3.98 6.57 0.72
C CYS A 22 -3.91 7.61 1.84
N MET A 23 -3.59 8.84 1.48
CA MET A 23 -3.49 9.97 2.41
C MET A 23 -4.00 11.25 1.74
N SER A 24 -4.37 12.22 2.58
CA SER A 24 -4.74 13.59 2.19
C SER A 24 -4.19 14.57 3.21
N ALA A 25 -4.34 15.88 2.98
CA ALA A 25 -3.98 16.90 3.96
C ALA A 25 -4.72 16.78 5.32
N GLN A 26 -5.79 15.98 5.36
CA GLN A 26 -6.59 15.72 6.55
C GLN A 26 -6.11 14.49 7.34
N GLY A 27 -5.13 13.74 6.84
CA GLY A 27 -4.58 12.56 7.49
C GLY A 27 -4.50 11.35 6.58
N VAL A 28 -4.40 10.17 7.20
CA VAL A 28 -4.27 8.90 6.48
C VAL A 28 -5.61 8.17 6.36
N GLY A 29 -5.82 7.57 5.20
CA GLY A 29 -6.91 6.65 4.92
C GLY A 29 -6.65 5.25 5.48
N ASN A 30 -7.32 4.26 4.90
CA ASN A 30 -7.13 2.87 5.26
C ASN A 30 -5.83 2.32 4.67
N VAL A 31 -5.17 1.43 5.41
CA VAL A 31 -4.09 0.58 4.90
C VAL A 31 -4.64 -0.82 4.63
N HIS A 32 -4.36 -1.36 3.46
CA HIS A 32 -4.81 -2.67 3.02
C HIS A 32 -3.62 -3.54 2.65
N PHE A 33 -3.46 -4.67 3.33
CA PHE A 33 -2.40 -5.63 3.06
C PHE A 33 -2.75 -6.53 1.88
N ILE A 34 -1.86 -6.62 0.91
CA ILE A 34 -2.05 -7.40 -0.30
C ILE A 34 -1.26 -8.71 -0.17
N ASP A 35 -1.99 -9.82 -0.23
CA ASP A 35 -1.37 -11.15 -0.22
C ASP A 35 -1.00 -11.56 -1.65
N GLY A 36 0.30 -11.68 -1.91
CA GLY A 36 0.84 -12.10 -3.21
C GLY A 36 1.13 -10.93 -4.16
N ILE A 37 0.99 -11.17 -5.46
CA ILE A 37 1.26 -10.18 -6.51
C ILE A 37 -0.04 -9.42 -6.80
N MET A 38 -0.02 -8.09 -6.65
CA MET A 38 -1.16 -7.25 -7.02
C MET A 38 -1.36 -7.25 -8.54
N ASN A 39 -2.52 -7.74 -8.98
CA ASN A 39 -2.99 -7.58 -10.36
C ASN A 39 -4.05 -6.47 -10.45
N GLN A 40 -4.48 -6.14 -11.66
CA GLN A 40 -5.46 -5.08 -11.91
C GLN A 40 -6.82 -5.31 -11.21
N TYR A 41 -7.28 -6.57 -11.09
CA TYR A 41 -8.58 -6.88 -10.48
C TYR A 41 -8.53 -6.70 -8.96
N ILE A 42 -7.44 -7.15 -8.34
CA ILE A 42 -7.16 -6.91 -6.91
C ILE A 42 -7.10 -5.41 -6.66
N TYR A 43 -6.39 -4.65 -7.51
CA TYR A 43 -6.32 -3.20 -7.39
C TYR A 43 -7.69 -2.52 -7.48
N LEU A 44 -8.49 -2.85 -8.50
CA LEU A 44 -9.84 -2.30 -8.65
C LEU A 44 -10.75 -2.67 -7.47
N ASN A 45 -10.62 -3.88 -6.93
CA ASN A 45 -11.37 -4.30 -5.75
C ASN A 45 -10.95 -3.50 -4.51
N ILE A 46 -9.65 -3.27 -4.31
CA ILE A 46 -9.12 -2.45 -3.22
C ILE A 46 -9.65 -1.03 -3.33
N LEU A 47 -9.64 -0.43 -4.51
CA LEU A 47 -10.22 0.91 -4.72
C LEU A 47 -11.71 0.93 -4.40
N LYS A 48 -12.50 -0.01 -4.93
CA LYS A 48 -13.95 -0.07 -4.66
C LYS A 48 -14.29 -0.20 -3.18
N THR A 49 -13.48 -0.96 -2.44
CA THR A 49 -13.74 -1.28 -1.02
C THR A 49 -13.16 -0.26 -0.06
N ASN A 50 -11.99 0.31 -0.36
CA ASN A 50 -11.25 1.14 0.58
C ASN A 50 -11.21 2.61 0.21
N LEU A 51 -11.38 3.00 -1.05
CA LEU A 51 -11.22 4.41 -1.45
C LEU A 51 -12.29 5.30 -0.82
N ALA A 52 -13.56 4.93 -0.96
CA ALA A 52 -14.67 5.68 -0.38
C ALA A 52 -14.61 5.69 1.16
N ALA A 53 -14.35 4.53 1.78
CA ALA A 53 -14.21 4.41 3.23
C ALA A 53 -13.02 5.25 3.76
N SER A 54 -11.94 5.36 2.99
CA SER A 54 -10.79 6.19 3.35
C SER A 54 -11.10 7.68 3.23
N ALA A 55 -11.81 8.09 2.19
CA ALA A 55 -12.27 9.47 2.05
C ALA A 55 -13.19 9.88 3.20
N GLU A 56 -14.14 9.01 3.56
CA GLU A 56 -15.03 9.19 4.71
C GLU A 56 -14.25 9.27 6.03
N LYS A 57 -13.28 8.36 6.25
CA LYS A 57 -12.38 8.39 7.42
C LYS A 57 -11.62 9.72 7.53
N MET A 58 -11.22 10.29 6.40
CA MET A 58 -10.52 11.59 6.35
C MET A 58 -11.47 12.79 6.35
N GLY A 59 -12.78 12.58 6.46
CA GLY A 59 -13.79 13.64 6.48
C GLY A 59 -13.96 14.36 5.14
N ILE A 60 -13.55 13.74 4.02
CA ILE A 60 -13.68 14.27 2.66
C ILE A 60 -15.08 13.93 2.15
N LYS A 61 -15.94 14.95 2.03
CA LYS A 61 -17.38 14.77 1.74
C LYS A 61 -17.77 15.09 0.29
N ASP A 62 -16.88 15.74 -0.48
CA ASP A 62 -17.13 16.23 -1.83
C ASP A 62 -16.36 15.42 -2.90
N ASP A 63 -16.48 15.83 -4.17
CA ASP A 63 -15.63 15.37 -5.26
C ASP A 63 -14.14 15.52 -4.89
N PHE A 64 -13.43 14.42 -4.77
CA PHE A 64 -12.00 14.39 -4.51
C PHE A 64 -11.23 13.95 -5.75
N ILE A 65 -10.05 14.55 -5.93
CA ILE A 65 -9.13 14.12 -6.97
C ILE A 65 -8.30 12.97 -6.42
N PHE A 66 -8.48 11.79 -7.01
CA PHE A 66 -7.64 10.64 -6.71
C PHE A 66 -6.39 10.66 -7.61
N THR A 67 -5.24 10.91 -7.00
CA THR A 67 -3.94 10.88 -7.67
C THR A 67 -3.25 9.54 -7.43
N GLN A 68 -2.70 8.93 -8.48
CA GLN A 68 -1.95 7.67 -8.44
C GLN A 68 -0.80 7.72 -9.46
N ASP A 69 0.17 6.80 -9.37
CA ASP A 69 1.25 6.70 -10.34
C ASP A 69 0.78 6.08 -11.68
N ASN A 70 1.56 6.29 -12.74
CA ASN A 70 1.26 5.76 -14.08
C ASN A 70 1.70 4.30 -14.26
N ASP A 71 1.63 3.48 -13.21
CA ASP A 71 1.99 2.07 -13.33
C ASP A 71 1.03 1.37 -14.32
N PRO A 72 1.51 0.60 -15.32
CA PRO A 72 0.66 -0.03 -16.34
C PRO A 72 -0.55 -0.81 -15.79
N LYS A 73 -0.47 -1.37 -14.57
CA LYS A 73 -1.59 -2.06 -13.90
C LYS A 73 -2.73 -1.12 -13.48
N HIS A 74 -2.52 0.19 -13.47
CA HIS A 74 -3.51 1.24 -13.22
C HIS A 74 -4.17 1.77 -14.49
N THR A 75 -3.70 1.38 -15.68
CA THR A 75 -4.14 1.98 -16.97
C THR A 75 -4.62 0.97 -18.01
N THR A 76 -4.59 -0.34 -17.75
CA THR A 76 -4.88 -1.33 -18.81
C THR A 76 -6.37 -1.63 -19.02
N LYS A 77 -6.81 -1.45 -20.27
CA LYS A 77 -8.07 -1.97 -20.82
C LYS A 77 -8.11 -3.50 -20.70
N LYS A 78 -9.32 -4.02 -20.51
CA LYS A 78 -9.69 -5.42 -20.25
C LYS A 78 -9.11 -6.43 -21.26
N ASP A 79 -8.96 -7.65 -20.75
CA ASP A 79 -8.86 -8.95 -21.45
C ASP A 79 -7.49 -9.40 -21.98
N TYR A 80 -6.62 -9.92 -21.10
CA TYR A 80 -5.77 -11.11 -21.35
C TYR A 80 -5.11 -11.59 -20.04
N LEU A 81 -5.25 -12.88 -19.71
CA LEU A 81 -4.51 -13.65 -18.69
C LEU A 81 -5.07 -13.75 -17.26
N ASP A 82 -6.23 -14.41 -17.22
CA ASP A 82 -6.74 -15.21 -16.11
C ASP A 82 -5.97 -16.55 -15.92
N ARG A 83 -4.63 -16.57 -15.98
CA ARG A 83 -3.87 -17.84 -15.93
C ARG A 83 -2.54 -17.78 -15.19
N LYS A 84 -2.57 -17.64 -13.86
CA LYS A 84 -1.63 -18.33 -12.94
C LYS A 84 -1.95 -18.00 -11.48
N ILE A 85 -2.79 -18.86 -10.88
CA ILE A 85 -2.90 -19.00 -9.41
C ILE A 85 -1.91 -20.10 -8.96
N ARG A 86 -1.40 -19.93 -7.73
CA ARG A 86 -0.67 -20.87 -6.80
C ARG A 86 0.76 -20.38 -6.49
N ASN A 87 1.23 -20.26 -5.24
CA ASN A 87 1.00 -21.05 -4.02
C ASN A 87 1.31 -20.25 -2.72
N HIS A 88 0.71 -20.66 -1.59
CA HIS A 88 1.00 -20.29 -0.18
C HIS A 88 2.36 -20.89 0.32
N ASN A 89 2.94 -20.66 1.51
CA ASN A 89 2.50 -20.17 2.85
C ASN A 89 3.68 -19.60 3.70
N ILE A 90 3.36 -19.06 4.89
CA ILE A 90 3.99 -18.05 5.77
C ILE A 90 4.87 -18.61 6.92
N SER A 91 5.78 -17.78 7.47
CA SER A 91 6.08 -17.66 8.93
C SER A 91 7.00 -16.45 9.22
N SER A 92 6.60 -15.25 9.65
CA SER A 92 5.35 -14.65 10.14
C SER A 92 5.29 -13.23 9.55
N LYS A 93 4.26 -12.94 8.75
CA LYS A 93 4.01 -11.60 8.20
C LYS A 93 3.18 -10.76 9.16
N GLU A 94 2.55 -11.40 10.13
CA GLU A 94 1.51 -10.86 11.00
C GLU A 94 2.06 -9.78 11.93
N THR A 95 3.25 -10.01 12.53
CA THR A 95 3.91 -8.99 13.37
C THR A 95 4.30 -7.76 12.55
N LEU A 96 4.78 -7.96 11.32
CA LEU A 96 5.11 -6.86 10.41
C LEU A 96 3.87 -6.10 9.97
N LYS A 97 2.77 -6.81 9.66
CA LYS A 97 1.47 -6.19 9.33
C LYS A 97 1.00 -5.31 10.50
N LYS A 98 1.02 -5.83 11.73
CA LYS A 98 0.60 -5.10 12.92
C LYS A 98 1.44 -3.84 13.17
N ALA A 99 2.77 -3.97 13.12
CA ALA A 99 3.66 -2.82 13.31
C ALA A 99 3.45 -1.75 12.22
N LEU A 100 3.26 -2.16 10.96
CA LEU A 100 2.97 -1.22 9.87
C LEU A 100 1.65 -0.50 10.07
N GLU A 101 0.61 -1.21 10.51
CA GLU A 101 -0.69 -0.60 10.78
C GLU A 101 -0.63 0.38 11.98
N GLU A 102 0.10 0.02 13.04
CA GLU A 102 0.31 0.91 14.19
C GLU A 102 1.07 2.18 13.79
N GLU A 103 2.17 2.07 13.04
CA GLU A 103 2.95 3.23 12.59
C GLU A 103 2.18 4.07 11.56
N TRP A 104 1.43 3.44 10.65
CA TRP A 104 0.60 4.15 9.68
C TRP A 104 -0.43 5.05 10.37
N ASN A 105 -1.09 4.55 11.42
CA ASN A 105 -2.09 5.31 12.17
C ASN A 105 -1.49 6.39 13.08
N LYS A 106 -0.17 6.41 13.32
CA LYS A 106 0.51 7.49 14.06
C LYS A 106 0.80 8.72 13.18
N ILE A 107 0.72 8.59 11.86
CA ILE A 107 0.95 9.71 10.94
C ILE A 107 -0.14 10.76 11.16
N THR A 108 0.26 11.97 11.52
CA THR A 108 -0.67 13.05 11.87
C THR A 108 -1.15 13.81 10.63
N ALA A 109 -2.28 14.51 10.80
CA ALA A 109 -2.80 15.44 9.80
C ALA A 109 -1.81 16.59 9.49
N GLU A 110 -0.98 16.99 10.46
CA GLU A 110 0.06 18.00 10.26
C GLU A 110 1.14 17.51 9.27
N THR A 111 1.66 16.29 9.50
CA THR A 111 2.66 15.68 8.62
C THR A 111 2.13 15.50 7.20
N THR A 112 0.91 14.99 7.07
CA THR A 112 0.29 14.79 5.75
C THR A 112 -0.02 16.10 5.02
N ARG A 113 -0.41 17.15 5.74
CA ARG A 113 -0.62 18.49 5.17
C ARG A 113 0.66 19.08 4.61
N HIS A 114 1.75 19.06 5.37
CA HIS A 114 3.06 19.52 4.86
C HIS A 114 3.51 18.78 3.59
N LEU A 115 3.27 17.46 3.52
CA LEU A 115 3.58 16.67 2.33
C LEU A 115 2.71 17.06 1.13
N VAL A 116 1.40 17.22 1.32
CA VAL A 116 0.46 17.61 0.25
C VAL A 116 0.76 19.02 -0.25
N ASP A 117 1.02 19.96 0.65
CA ASP A 117 1.37 21.34 0.30
C ASP A 117 2.68 21.41 -0.51
N SER A 118 3.64 20.51 -0.25
CA SER A 118 4.90 20.46 -1.01
C SER A 118 4.76 19.95 -2.46
N MET A 119 3.62 19.33 -2.80
CA MET A 119 3.32 18.84 -4.14
C MET A 119 2.49 19.83 -4.97
N SER A 120 2.05 20.94 -4.34
CA SER A 120 1.25 22.01 -4.93
C SER A 120 2.14 23.13 -5.47
#